data_AF-A0AA44KFP7-F1
#
_entry.id   AF-A0AA44KFP7-F1
#
_cell.length_a   1.000
_cell.length_b   1.000
_cell.length_c   1.000
_cell.angle_alpha   90.00
_cell.angle_beta   90.00
_cell.angle_gamma   90.00
#
_symmetry.space_group_name_H-M   'P 1'
#
loop_
_entity.id
_entity.type
_entity.pdbx_description
1 polymer ?
#
loop_
_entity_poly.entity_id
_entity_poly.type
_entity_poly.pdbx_seq_one_letter_code
_entity_poly.pdbx_strand_id
1 'polypeptide(L)'
;MKQWINDFKLALIQEDINKLENLLDKLDMKAFIKNLAKRSPSEDFIKENINDIFYQIQALLQEAVALIEQKKKAKAVEIQKFQKALTYVRS
;
A
#
# COMPACT_ATOMS: atom_id res chain seq x y z
N MET A 1 0.99 -14.16 5.75
CA MET A 1 1.84 -12.97 5.57
C MET A 1 2.57 -12.94 4.24
N LYS A 2 3.40 -13.94 3.91
CA LYS A 2 4.11 -14.00 2.61
C LYS A 2 3.20 -13.79 1.39
N GLN A 3 2.04 -14.46 1.37
CA GLN A 3 1.05 -14.29 0.29
C GLN A 3 0.50 -12.86 0.22
N TRP A 4 0.08 -12.31 1.37
CA TRP A 4 -0.41 -10.93 1.47
C TRP A 4 0.63 -9.92 0.95
N ILE A 5 1.90 -10.08 1.32
CA ILE A 5 3.00 -9.21 0.85
C ILE A 5 3.15 -9.28 -0.68
N ASN A 6 3.10 -10.47 -1.26
CA ASN A 6 3.19 -10.65 -2.71
C ASN A 6 1.99 -10.02 -3.42
N ASP A 7 0.78 -10.24 -2.91
CA ASP A 7 -0.44 -9.69 -3.48
C ASP A 7 -0.46 -8.15 -3.39
N PHE A 8 0.06 -7.59 -2.30
CA PHE A 8 0.18 -6.15 -2.09
C PHE A 8 1.20 -5.52 -3.04
N LYS A 9 2.38 -6.13 -3.18
CA LYS A 9 3.40 -5.71 -4.18
C LYS A 9 2.85 -5.74 -5.59
N LEU A 10 2.12 -6.80 -5.95
CA LEU A 10 1.51 -6.91 -7.28
C LEU A 10 0.47 -5.81 -7.50
N ALA A 11 -0.38 -5.53 -6.50
CA ALA A 11 -1.38 -4.47 -6.58
C ALA A 11 -0.74 -3.08 -6.69
N LEU A 12 0.40 -2.83 -6.04
CA LEU A 12 1.19 -1.60 -6.21
C LEU A 12 1.72 -1.46 -7.64
N ILE A 13 2.34 -2.52 -8.19
CA ILE A 13 2.87 -2.52 -9.57
C ILE A 13 1.76 -2.30 -10.60
N GLN A 14 0.59 -2.91 -10.38
CA GLN A 14 -0.59 -2.74 -11.23
C GLN A 14 -1.33 -1.42 -10.97
N GLU A 15 -0.91 -0.67 -9.96
CA GLU A 15 -1.56 0.53 -9.43
C GLU A 15 -3.07 0.36 -9.16
N ASP A 16 -3.47 -0.84 -8.76
CA ASP A 16 -4.86 -1.22 -8.49
C ASP A 16 -5.27 -0.79 -7.07
N ILE A 17 -5.80 0.44 -6.98
CA ILE A 17 -6.18 1.06 -5.71
C ILE A 17 -7.26 0.25 -4.98
N ASN A 18 -8.26 -0.29 -5.70
CA ASN A 18 -9.33 -1.06 -5.09
C ASN A 18 -8.78 -2.34 -4.45
N LYS A 19 -7.83 -3.00 -5.12
CA LYS A 19 -7.17 -4.18 -4.57
C LYS A 19 -6.27 -3.85 -3.39
N LEU A 20 -5.59 -2.70 -3.41
CA LEU A 20 -4.82 -2.21 -2.26
C LEU A 20 -5.71 -2.00 -1.03
N GLU A 21 -6.85 -1.31 -1.18
CA GLU A 21 -7.82 -1.10 -0.10
C GLU A 21 -8.34 -2.43 0.48
N ASN A 22 -8.78 -3.34 -0.40
CA ASN A 22 -9.23 -4.68 0.02
C ASN A 22 -8.15 -5.49 0.75
N LEU A 23 -6.88 -5.31 0.41
CA LEU A 23 -5.77 -5.98 1.09
C LEU A 23 -5.46 -5.34 2.44
N LEU A 24 -5.60 -4.00 2.57
CA LEU A 24 -5.47 -3.30 3.84
C LEU A 24 -6.51 -3.78 4.86
N ASP A 25 -7.76 -3.96 4.45
CA ASP A 25 -8.83 -4.48 5.32
C ASP A 25 -8.55 -5.89 5.84
N LYS A 26 -7.74 -6.66 5.09
CA LYS A 26 -7.35 -8.04 5.43
C LYS A 26 -6.03 -8.11 6.21
N LEU A 27 -5.35 -6.98 6.43
CA LEU A 27 -4.07 -6.95 7.12
C LEU A 27 -4.25 -7.15 8.63
N ASP A 28 -4.08 -8.38 9.10
CA ASP A 28 -4.09 -8.70 10.53
C ASP A 28 -2.67 -8.98 11.06
N MET A 29 -1.99 -7.92 11.50
CA MET A 29 -0.66 -8.00 12.12
C MET A 29 -0.68 -8.76 13.45
N LYS A 30 -1.78 -8.69 14.20
CA LYS A 30 -1.90 -9.33 15.51
C LYS A 30 -1.96 -10.85 15.36
N ALA A 31 -2.76 -11.35 14.41
CA ALA A 31 -2.78 -12.76 14.06
C ALA A 31 -1.43 -13.24 13.53
N PHE A 32 -0.74 -12.41 12.75
CA PHE A 32 0.59 -12.74 12.26
C PHE A 32 1.62 -12.92 13.38
N ILE A 33 1.74 -11.94 14.29
CA ILE A 33 2.66 -12.00 15.43
C ILE A 33 2.35 -13.22 16.31
N LYS A 34 1.07 -13.48 16.58
CA LYS A 34 0.64 -14.68 17.31
C LYS A 34 1.07 -15.98 16.62
N ASN A 35 0.97 -16.05 15.30
CA ASN A 35 1.37 -17.24 14.55
C ASN A 35 2.89 -17.43 14.50
N LEU A 36 3.66 -16.34 14.48
CA LEU A 36 5.12 -16.40 14.60
C LEU A 36 5.55 -16.92 15.98
N ALA A 37 4.99 -16.36 17.06
CA ALA A 37 5.28 -16.76 18.42
C ALA A 37 4.95 -18.24 18.70
N LYS A 38 3.96 -18.81 18.00
CA LYS A 38 3.61 -20.24 18.06
C LYS A 38 4.62 -21.15 17.36
N ARG A 39 5.34 -20.66 16.33
CA ARG A 39 6.22 -21.46 15.49
C ARG A 39 7.63 -21.60 16.03
N SER A 40 8.10 -20.59 16.76
CA SER A 40 9.37 -20.66 17.49
C SER A 40 9.25 -19.75 18.72
N PRO A 41 9.44 -20.27 19.95
CA PRO A 41 9.37 -19.46 21.16
C PRO A 41 10.66 -18.69 21.45
N SER A 42 11.73 -18.85 20.66
CA SER A 42 12.95 -18.08 20.91
C SER A 42 12.75 -16.60 20.59
N GLU A 43 12.95 -15.76 21.61
CA GLU A 43 12.67 -14.33 21.56
C GLU A 43 13.48 -13.62 20.46
N ASP A 44 14.73 -14.04 20.24
CA ASP A 44 15.62 -13.45 19.23
C ASP A 44 15.16 -13.75 17.80
N PHE A 45 14.73 -14.98 17.52
CA PHE A 45 14.20 -15.36 16.20
C PHE A 45 12.90 -14.60 15.88
N ILE A 46 12.04 -14.44 16.88
CA ILE A 46 10.80 -13.66 16.76
C ILE A 46 11.12 -12.19 16.49
N LYS A 47 12.06 -11.59 17.22
CA LYS A 47 12.43 -10.18 17.06
C LYS A 47 13.01 -9.89 15.68
N GLU A 48 13.98 -10.68 15.20
CA GLU A 48 14.58 -10.47 13.87
C GLU A 48 13.54 -10.61 12.75
N ASN A 49 12.75 -11.69 12.75
CA ASN A 49 11.76 -11.91 11.68
C ASN A 49 10.60 -10.90 11.71
N ILE A 50 10.17 -10.45 12.89
CA ILE A 50 9.12 -9.43 13.00
C ILE A 50 9.63 -8.10 12.49
N ASN A 51 10.86 -7.71 12.86
CA ASN A 51 11.42 -6.43 12.46
C ASN A 51 11.52 -6.32 10.94
N ASP A 52 12.11 -7.32 10.27
CA ASP A 52 12.26 -7.31 8.80
C ASP A 52 10.91 -7.20 8.08
N ILE A 53 9.92 -7.96 8.55
CA ILE A 53 8.58 -7.95 7.96
C ILE A 53 7.87 -6.62 8.24
N PHE A 54 8.05 -6.06 9.43
CA PHE A 54 7.50 -4.77 9.78
C PHE A 54 8.07 -3.65 8.90
N TYR A 55 9.39 -3.62 8.73
CA TYR A 55 10.05 -2.67 7.83
C TYR A 55 9.55 -2.80 6.39
N GLN A 56 9.39 -4.03 5.91
CA GLN A 56 8.88 -4.26 4.56
C GLN A 56 7.43 -3.77 4.40
N ILE A 57 6.56 -4.03 5.37
CA ILE A 57 5.17 -3.55 5.32
C ILE A 57 5.14 -2.04 5.38
N GLN A 58 5.93 -1.42 6.26
CA GLN A 58 6.00 0.04 6.37
C GLN A 58 6.41 0.67 5.02
N ALA A 59 7.44 0.13 4.36
CA ALA A 59 7.86 0.60 3.05
C ALA A 59 6.75 0.49 1.99
N LEU A 60 6.05 -0.65 1.94
CA LEU A 60 4.93 -0.86 1.00
C LEU A 60 3.77 0.10 1.26
N LEU A 61 3.46 0.39 2.53
CA LEU A 61 2.42 1.36 2.89
C LEU A 61 2.82 2.78 2.49
N GLN A 62 4.09 3.16 2.66
CA GLN A 62 4.60 4.45 2.22
C GLN A 62 4.53 4.60 0.69
N GLU A 63 4.87 3.55 -0.06
CA GLU A 63 4.72 3.53 -1.52
C GLU A 63 3.26 3.66 -1.95
N ALA A 64 2.33 2.98 -1.27
CA ALA A 64 0.90 3.09 -1.55
C ALA A 64 0.38 4.52 -1.38
N VAL A 65 0.81 5.22 -0.31
CA VAL A 65 0.48 6.63 -0.08
C VAL A 65 1.01 7.51 -1.20
N ALA A 66 2.28 7.36 -1.56
CA ALA A 66 2.91 8.14 -2.63
C ALA A 66 2.20 7.96 -3.98
N LEU A 67 1.83 6.72 -4.33
CA LEU A 67 1.08 6.39 -5.53
C LEU A 67 -0.29 7.10 -5.57
N ILE A 68 -1.03 7.05 -4.46
CA ILE A 68 -2.35 7.69 -4.35
C ILE A 68 -2.23 9.21 -4.51
N GLU A 69 -1.25 9.83 -3.86
CA GLU A 69 -1.00 11.27 -3.99
C GLU A 69 -0.66 11.68 -5.42
N GLN A 70 0.20 10.91 -6.09
CA GLN A 70 0.58 11.16 -7.48
C GLN A 70 -0.63 11.07 -8.41
N LYS A 71 -1.50 10.06 -8.25
CA LYS A 71 -2.73 9.92 -9.04
C LYS A 71 -3.68 11.09 -8.83
N LYS A 72 -3.87 11.54 -7.58
CA LYS A 72 -4.69 12.73 -7.27
C LYS A 72 -4.14 13.99 -7.95
N LYS A 73 -2.83 14.21 -7.89
CA LYS A 73 -2.16 15.35 -8.57
C LYS A 73 -2.36 15.30 -10.09
N ALA A 74 -2.16 14.13 -10.71
CA ALA A 74 -2.34 13.96 -12.15
C ALA A 74 -3.78 14.29 -12.59
N LYS A 75 -4.79 13.78 -11.86
CA LYS A 75 -6.20 14.09 -12.15
C LYS A 75 -6.53 15.58 -11.97
N ALA A 76 -5.97 16.24 -10.95
CA ALA A 76 -6.16 17.67 -10.75
C ALA A 76 -5.62 18.50 -11.94
N VAL A 77 -4.46 18.12 -12.48
CA VAL A 77 -3.88 18.76 -13.67
C VAL A 77 -4.81 18.60 -14.88
N GLU A 78 -5.35 17.40 -15.11
CA GLU A 78 -6.30 17.17 -16.20
C GLU A 78 -7.56 18.01 -16.05
N ILE A 79 -8.15 18.09 -14.85
CA ILE A 79 -9.31 18.96 -14.57
C ILE A 79 -8.99 20.43 -14.89
N GLN A 80 -7.81 20.93 -14.49
CA GLN A 80 -7.41 22.30 -14.80
C GLN A 80 -7.26 22.54 -16.31
N LYS A 81 -6.72 21.57 -17.05
CA LYS A 81 -6.65 21.64 -18.53
C LYS A 81 -8.06 21.74 -19.13
N PHE A 82 -8.99 20.89 -18.67
CA PHE A 82 -10.39 20.95 -19.10
C PHE A 82 -11.04 22.30 -18.77
N GLN A 83 -10.82 22.85 -17.57
CA GLN A 83 -11.33 24.17 -17.19
C GLN A 83 -10.81 25.28 -18.11
N LYS A 84 -9.51 25.28 -18.42
CA LYS A 84 -8.92 26.25 -19.36
C LYS A 84 -9.51 26.14 -20.76
N ALA A 85 -9.70 24.91 -21.26
CA ALA A 85 -10.32 24.67 -22.55
C ALA A 85 -11.78 25.18 -22.58
N LEU A 86 -12.55 24.93 -21.52
CA LEU A 86 -13.91 25.46 -21.39
C LEU A 86 -13.95 26.99 -21.39
N THR A 87 -13.02 27.65 -20.70
CA THR A 87 -12.92 29.11 -20.73
C THR A 87 -12.65 29.60 -22.15
N TYR A 88 -11.71 29.00 -22.88
CA TYR A 88 -11.40 29.41 -24.25
C TYR A 88 -12.59 29.26 -25.20
N VAL A 89 -13.35 28.16 -25.10
CA VAL A 89 -14.53 27.93 -25.95
C VAL A 89 -15.69 28.89 -25.63
N ARG A 90 -15.78 29.36 -24.38
CA ARG A 90 -16.81 30.32 -23.93
C ARG A 90 -16.41 31.78 -24.15
N SER A 91 -15.16 32.03 -24.54
CA SER A 91 -14.62 33.36 -24.86
C SER A 91 -14.88 33.69 -26.32
#